data_AF-A0AAP2GG05-F1
#
_entry.id   AF-A0AAP2GG05-F1
#
_cell.length_a   1.000
_cell.length_b   1.000
_cell.length_c   1.000
_cell.angle_alpha   90.00
_cell.angle_beta   90.00
_cell.angle_gamma   90.00
#
_symmetry.space_group_name_H-M   'P 1'
#
loop_
_entity.id
_entity.type
_entity.pdbx_description
1 polymer ?
#
loop_
_entity_poly.entity_id
_entity_poly.type
_entity_poly.pdbx_seq_one_letter_code
_entity_poly.pdbx_strand_id
1 'polypeptide(L)'
;MTKNLVFALPLAALVFGCDTKEKDQLRSQVDSLKVELETSQKMANTLTEVGVLMDSIDASRQLLRVNMVEGTTYDDYTSRMKDINGYVRDTQKKIDDLEKSVASSNSKNSANAKLLKKLKADLESKTQEIVQLQEQVEKYRSENQNLISTVSMQEAELSDKQIQIETKTQELALIEARVQELMIQSKMTEADAYFARAQAVEEAANRTKLAPRKKKETLKEAVELYKKALSMGKNEAQDKITELEKKI
;
A
#
# COMPACT_ATOMS: atom_id res chain seq x y z
N MET A 1 60.47 -113.37 34.35
CA MET A 1 59.09 -113.32 34.88
C MET A 1 58.59 -111.90 34.78
N THR A 2 57.45 -111.73 34.14
CA THR A 2 56.74 -110.49 33.84
C THR A 2 55.94 -110.00 35.06
N LYS A 3 55.81 -108.67 35.24
CA LYS A 3 54.53 -107.92 35.12
C LYS A 3 54.55 -106.56 35.86
N ASN A 4 54.03 -105.57 35.14
CA ASN A 4 53.29 -104.37 35.59
C ASN A 4 54.05 -103.21 36.27
N LEU A 5 54.29 -102.11 35.53
CA LEU A 5 53.55 -100.87 35.76
C LEU A 5 53.69 -99.90 34.57
N VAL A 6 52.61 -99.17 34.34
CA VAL A 6 52.25 -98.36 33.17
C VAL A 6 51.87 -96.96 33.69
N PHE A 7 52.22 -95.91 32.94
CA PHE A 7 51.68 -94.53 32.92
C PHE A 7 52.14 -93.49 33.98
N ALA A 8 52.72 -92.40 33.45
CA ALA A 8 52.16 -91.05 33.61
C ALA A 8 52.55 -90.17 32.40
N LEU A 9 51.54 -89.85 31.59
CA LEU A 9 51.54 -89.06 30.36
C LEU A 9 51.56 -87.54 30.69
N PRO A 10 52.12 -86.68 29.82
CA PRO A 10 51.99 -85.23 29.95
C PRO A 10 50.58 -84.80 29.51
N LEU A 11 49.78 -84.33 30.47
CA LEU A 11 48.39 -83.87 30.29
C LEU A 11 48.32 -82.34 30.45
N ALA A 12 49.15 -81.60 29.72
CA ALA A 12 49.26 -80.13 29.84
C ALA A 12 49.02 -79.37 28.51
N ALA A 13 48.44 -80.00 27.49
CA ALA A 13 48.35 -79.42 26.15
C ALA A 13 46.92 -79.33 25.54
N LEU A 14 45.85 -79.44 26.34
CA LEU A 14 44.48 -79.45 25.81
C LEU A 14 43.50 -78.41 26.39
N VAL A 15 43.97 -77.42 27.17
CA VAL A 15 43.07 -76.39 27.75
C VAL A 15 43.20 -75.00 27.09
N PHE A 16 44.15 -74.77 26.17
CA PHE A 16 44.36 -73.45 25.55
C PHE A 16 43.79 -73.29 24.12
N GLY A 17 43.03 -74.27 23.61
CA GLY A 17 42.70 -74.35 22.17
C GLY A 17 41.29 -73.93 21.73
N CYS A 18 40.32 -73.70 22.63
CA CYS A 18 38.92 -73.54 22.24
C CYS A 18 38.30 -72.15 22.49
N ASP A 19 39.03 -71.20 23.08
CA ASP A 19 38.45 -69.94 23.60
C ASP A 19 38.79 -68.69 22.74
N THR A 20 39.56 -68.85 21.66
CA THR A 20 40.05 -67.73 20.84
C THR A 20 39.11 -67.33 19.70
N LYS A 21 38.51 -68.30 19.00
CA LYS A 21 37.57 -68.04 17.89
C LYS A 21 36.28 -67.37 18.33
N GLU A 22 35.71 -67.81 19.45
CA GLU A 22 34.47 -67.25 20.00
C GLU A 22 34.71 -65.82 20.52
N LYS A 23 35.88 -65.58 21.12
CA LYS A 23 36.31 -64.26 21.59
C LYS A 23 36.58 -63.27 20.45
N ASP A 24 37.14 -63.74 19.33
CA ASP A 24 37.34 -62.91 18.14
C ASP A 24 36.02 -62.59 17.42
N GLN A 25 35.07 -63.54 17.38
CA GLN A 25 33.71 -63.29 16.88
C GLN A 25 32.93 -62.32 17.79
N LEU A 26 33.03 -62.48 19.11
CA LEU A 26 32.41 -61.56 20.06
C LEU A 26 33.02 -60.16 19.96
N ARG A 27 34.35 -60.05 19.75
CA ARG A 27 35.00 -58.76 19.50
C ARG A 27 34.52 -58.11 18.22
N SER A 28 34.43 -58.85 17.12
CA SER A 28 33.94 -58.28 15.86
C SER A 28 32.47 -57.86 15.94
N GLN A 29 31.64 -58.59 16.69
CA GLN A 29 30.25 -58.22 16.97
C GLN A 29 30.16 -56.98 17.85
N VAL A 30 30.96 -56.88 18.92
CA VAL A 30 31.01 -55.70 19.79
C VAL A 30 31.49 -54.48 19.02
N ASP A 31 32.50 -54.63 18.16
CA ASP A 31 33.01 -53.55 17.32
C ASP A 31 31.97 -53.12 16.27
N SER A 32 31.28 -54.07 15.64
CA SER A 32 30.15 -53.80 14.74
C SER A 32 29.00 -53.08 15.45
N LEU A 33 28.62 -53.55 16.64
CA LEU A 33 27.54 -52.95 17.43
C LEU A 33 27.92 -51.55 17.94
N LYS A 34 29.20 -51.31 18.26
CA LYS A 34 29.68 -49.96 18.60
C LYS A 34 29.58 -49.01 17.42
N VAL A 35 29.97 -49.44 16.22
CA VAL A 35 29.85 -48.64 15.00
C VAL A 35 28.39 -48.35 14.67
N GLU A 36 27.51 -49.35 14.82
CA GLU A 36 26.07 -49.20 14.58
C GLU A 36 25.42 -48.25 15.62
N LEU A 37 25.81 -48.35 16.89
CA LEU A 37 25.35 -47.47 17.95
C LEU A 37 25.81 -46.02 17.72
N GLU A 38 27.06 -45.80 17.35
CA GLU A 38 27.59 -44.46 17.07
C GLU A 38 26.91 -43.84 15.84
N THR A 39 26.67 -44.64 14.80
CA THR A 39 25.93 -44.22 13.60
C THR A 39 24.47 -43.89 13.93
N SER A 40 23.82 -44.70 14.77
CA SER A 40 22.46 -44.47 15.25
C SER A 40 22.36 -43.17 16.06
N GLN A 41 23.33 -42.92 16.96
CA GLN A 41 23.37 -41.71 17.78
C GLN A 41 23.56 -40.45 16.93
N LYS A 42 24.48 -40.48 15.95
CA LYS A 42 24.69 -39.37 15.01
C LYS A 42 23.41 -39.09 14.20
N MET A 43 22.75 -40.14 13.72
CA MET A 43 21.49 -40.01 12.97
C MET A 43 20.36 -39.42 13.82
N ALA A 44 20.23 -39.82 15.09
CA ALA A 44 19.25 -39.25 16.01
C ALA A 44 19.52 -37.76 16.28
N ASN A 45 20.78 -37.37 16.45
CA ASN A 45 21.16 -35.97 16.64
C ASN A 45 20.84 -35.13 15.39
N THR A 46 21.22 -35.61 14.20
CA THR A 46 20.93 -34.88 12.95
C THR A 46 19.43 -34.78 12.68
N LEU A 47 18.63 -35.81 13.00
CA LEU A 47 17.17 -35.74 12.91
C LEU A 47 16.58 -34.69 13.85
N THR A 48 17.15 -34.55 15.05
CA THR A 48 16.75 -33.51 16.01
C THR A 48 17.07 -32.11 15.46
N GLU A 49 18.27 -31.94 14.89
CA GLU A 49 18.67 -30.67 14.24
C GLU A 49 17.79 -30.33 13.04
N VAL A 50 17.42 -31.31 12.22
CA VAL A 50 16.46 -31.15 11.12
C VAL A 50 15.10 -30.69 11.66
N GLY A 51 14.63 -31.28 12.76
CA GLY A 51 13.40 -30.85 13.44
C GLY A 51 13.43 -29.39 13.86
N VAL A 52 14.51 -28.96 14.54
CA VAL A 52 14.67 -27.56 14.97
C VAL A 52 14.69 -26.59 13.79
N LEU A 53 15.34 -26.97 12.68
CA LEU A 53 15.34 -26.16 11.47
C LEU A 53 13.94 -26.10 10.82
N MET A 54 13.21 -27.21 10.77
CA MET A 54 11.83 -27.24 10.29
C MET A 54 10.91 -26.34 11.13
N ASP A 55 11.05 -26.38 12.46
CA ASP A 55 10.31 -25.51 13.37
C ASP A 55 10.66 -24.04 13.15
N SER A 56 11.93 -23.74 12.88
CA SER A 56 12.40 -22.38 12.56
C SER A 56 11.82 -21.88 11.23
N ILE A 57 11.71 -22.75 10.23
CA ILE A 57 11.03 -22.46 8.95
C ILE A 57 9.55 -22.18 9.20
N ASP A 58 8.87 -22.98 10.03
CA ASP A 58 7.46 -22.80 10.35
C ASP A 58 7.19 -21.51 11.11
N ALA A 59 7.95 -21.23 12.16
CA ALA A 59 7.82 -20.00 12.93
C ALA A 59 8.03 -18.76 12.05
N SER A 60 9.07 -18.79 11.21
CA SER A 60 9.39 -17.67 10.32
C SER A 60 8.33 -17.49 9.23
N ARG A 61 7.82 -18.59 8.64
CA ARG A 61 6.74 -18.55 7.64
C ARG A 61 5.43 -18.03 8.23
N GLN A 62 5.07 -18.47 9.45
CA GLN A 62 3.88 -18.01 10.14
C GLN A 62 3.94 -16.50 10.39
N LEU A 63 5.11 -16.01 10.84
CA LEU A 63 5.33 -14.58 11.03
C LEU A 63 5.22 -13.80 9.71
N LEU A 64 5.75 -14.33 8.60
CA LEU A 64 5.57 -13.69 7.29
C LEU A 64 4.09 -13.56 6.90
N ARG A 65 3.26 -14.58 7.17
CA ARG A 65 1.82 -14.51 6.89
C ARG A 65 1.12 -13.44 7.73
N VAL A 66 1.38 -13.39 9.03
CA VAL A 66 0.78 -12.39 9.93
C VAL A 66 1.20 -10.99 9.51
N ASN A 67 2.50 -10.80 9.25
CA ASN A 67 3.07 -9.53 8.84
C ASN A 67 2.59 -9.05 7.47
N MET A 68 2.28 -9.96 6.54
CA MET A 68 1.64 -9.59 5.27
C MET A 68 0.21 -9.06 5.47
N VAL A 69 -0.52 -9.55 6.48
CA VAL A 69 -1.88 -9.09 6.79
C VAL A 69 -1.87 -7.77 7.56
N GLU A 70 -0.95 -7.64 8.52
CA GLU A 70 -0.86 -6.46 9.39
C GLU A 70 -0.06 -5.30 8.77
N GLY A 71 0.69 -5.58 7.69
CA GLY A 71 1.52 -4.60 6.99
C GLY A 71 2.90 -4.45 7.62
N THR A 72 3.94 -4.92 6.92
CA THR A 72 5.35 -4.70 7.29
C THR A 72 6.14 -4.06 6.16
N THR A 73 7.29 -3.49 6.48
CA THR A 73 8.19 -2.93 5.47
C THR A 73 8.72 -4.05 4.55
N TYR A 74 9.01 -3.70 3.30
CA TYR A 74 9.58 -4.64 2.32
C TYR A 74 10.98 -5.12 2.73
N ASP A 75 11.74 -4.29 3.44
CA ASP A 75 13.08 -4.63 3.92
C ASP A 75 13.03 -5.71 5.01
N ASP A 76 12.06 -5.60 5.93
CA ASP A 76 11.82 -6.62 6.96
C ASP A 76 11.42 -7.96 6.32
N TYR A 77 10.57 -7.91 5.29
CA TYR A 77 10.19 -9.10 4.53
C TYR A 77 11.39 -9.75 3.84
N THR A 78 12.21 -8.96 3.15
CA THR A 78 13.39 -9.44 2.42
C THR A 78 14.40 -10.09 3.34
N SER A 79 14.67 -9.48 4.51
CA SER A 79 15.56 -10.06 5.51
C SER A 79 15.05 -11.40 6.02
N ARG A 80 13.77 -11.47 6.42
CA ARG A 80 13.15 -12.71 6.91
C ARG A 80 13.13 -13.79 5.83
N MET A 81 12.90 -13.42 4.58
CA MET A 81 12.90 -14.35 3.47
C MET A 81 14.29 -14.93 3.21
N LYS A 82 15.34 -14.12 3.37
CA LYS A 82 16.73 -14.58 3.29
C LYS A 82 17.04 -15.62 4.38
N ASP A 83 16.60 -15.39 5.60
CA ASP A 83 16.80 -16.30 6.73
C ASP A 83 16.07 -17.64 6.51
N ILE A 84 14.80 -17.58 6.08
CA ILE A 84 14.01 -18.77 5.73
C ILE A 84 14.69 -19.60 4.64
N ASN A 85 15.14 -18.95 3.56
CA ASN A 85 15.85 -19.64 2.48
C ASN A 85 17.18 -20.26 2.97
N GLY A 86 17.82 -19.65 3.96
CA GLY A 86 18.96 -20.23 4.67
C GLY A 86 18.58 -21.52 5.39
N TYR A 87 17.55 -21.48 6.23
CA TYR A 87 17.06 -22.67 6.95
C TYR A 87 16.61 -23.79 6.02
N VAL A 88 15.92 -23.47 4.91
CA VAL A 88 15.53 -24.45 3.89
C VAL A 88 16.75 -25.14 3.30
N ARG A 89 17.79 -24.38 2.93
CA ARG A 89 19.04 -24.92 2.37
C ARG A 89 19.77 -25.82 3.36
N ASP A 90 19.88 -25.39 4.62
CA ASP A 90 20.54 -26.16 5.67
C ASP A 90 19.76 -27.45 5.99
N THR A 91 18.43 -27.38 6.02
CA THR A 91 17.55 -28.55 6.20
C THR A 91 17.71 -29.54 5.05
N GLN A 92 17.68 -29.06 3.80
CA GLN A 92 17.86 -29.88 2.61
C GLN A 92 19.21 -30.62 2.66
N LYS A 93 20.30 -29.91 2.97
CA LYS A 93 21.63 -30.50 3.08
C LYS A 93 21.68 -31.60 4.15
N LYS A 94 21.12 -31.36 5.33
CA LYS A 94 21.09 -32.36 6.41
C LYS A 94 20.24 -33.59 6.08
N ILE A 95 19.11 -33.39 5.38
CA ILE A 95 18.28 -34.51 4.89
C ILE A 95 19.07 -35.33 3.85
N ASP A 96 19.76 -34.69 2.91
CA ASP A 96 20.57 -35.38 1.90
C ASP A 96 21.74 -36.16 2.52
N ASP A 97 22.39 -35.60 3.55
CA ASP A 97 23.47 -36.28 4.28
C ASP A 97 22.95 -37.47 5.10
N LEU A 98 21.75 -37.36 5.69
CA LEU A 98 21.06 -38.48 6.33
C LEU A 98 20.68 -39.57 5.33
N GLU A 99 20.20 -39.21 4.14
CA GLU A 99 19.83 -40.14 3.07
C GLU A 99 21.04 -40.95 2.60
N LYS A 100 22.19 -40.29 2.40
CA LYS A 100 23.48 -40.96 2.10
C LYS A 100 23.94 -41.88 3.23
N SER A 101 23.85 -41.41 4.48
CA SER A 101 24.28 -42.18 5.66
C SER A 101 23.45 -43.45 5.82
N VAL A 102 22.13 -43.36 5.66
CA VAL A 102 21.23 -44.52 5.69
C VAL A 102 21.54 -45.48 4.53
N ALA A 103 21.75 -44.98 3.32
CA ALA A 103 22.10 -45.80 2.15
C ALA A 103 23.44 -46.55 2.29
N SER A 104 24.42 -45.95 2.97
CA SER A 104 25.72 -46.57 3.26
C SER A 104 25.70 -47.59 4.42
N SER A 105 24.67 -47.56 5.27
CA SER A 105 24.54 -48.49 6.39
C SER A 105 23.95 -49.82 5.91
N ASN A 106 24.62 -50.95 6.19
CA ASN A 106 24.12 -52.30 5.84
C ASN A 106 22.83 -52.69 6.60
N SER A 107 22.35 -51.85 7.52
CA SER A 107 21.09 -52.06 8.24
C SER A 107 19.91 -51.67 7.35
N LYS A 108 19.02 -52.61 7.05
CA LYS A 108 17.74 -52.37 6.36
C LYS A 108 16.77 -51.61 7.26
N ASN A 109 17.12 -50.39 7.66
CA ASN A 109 16.31 -49.59 8.58
C ASN A 109 15.19 -48.87 7.83
N SER A 110 14.20 -49.65 7.37
CA SER A 110 13.06 -49.19 6.57
C SER A 110 12.22 -48.08 7.24
N ALA A 111 12.29 -47.97 8.57
CA ALA A 111 11.65 -46.90 9.33
C ALA A 111 12.32 -45.53 9.08
N ASN A 112 13.66 -45.48 9.08
CA ASN A 112 14.42 -44.24 8.84
C ASN A 112 14.24 -43.73 7.40
N ALA A 113 14.20 -44.65 6.43
CA ALA A 113 13.92 -44.30 5.03
C ALA A 113 12.51 -43.67 4.86
N LYS A 114 11.50 -44.21 5.55
CA LYS A 114 10.14 -43.62 5.54
C LYS A 114 10.11 -42.24 6.19
N LEU A 115 10.80 -42.07 7.32
CA LEU A 115 10.90 -40.78 8.00
C LEU A 115 11.58 -39.72 7.12
N LEU A 116 12.70 -40.06 6.48
CA LEU A 116 13.40 -39.15 5.57
C LEU A 116 12.54 -38.76 4.38
N LYS A 117 11.81 -39.71 3.80
CA LYS A 117 10.85 -39.41 2.72
C LYS A 117 9.77 -38.42 3.18
N LYS A 118 9.27 -38.57 4.41
CA LYS A 118 8.30 -37.64 4.99
C LYS A 118 8.91 -36.25 5.20
N LEU A 119 10.09 -36.15 5.80
CA LEU A 119 10.78 -34.88 6.03
C LEU A 119 11.06 -34.13 4.71
N LYS A 120 11.43 -34.88 3.66
CA LYS A 120 11.65 -34.31 2.31
C LYS A 120 10.36 -33.76 1.71
N ALA A 121 9.25 -34.51 1.82
CA ALA A 121 7.94 -34.05 1.37
C ALA A 121 7.44 -32.83 2.17
N ASP A 122 7.64 -32.82 3.49
CA ASP A 122 7.26 -31.70 4.35
C ASP A 122 8.10 -30.45 4.00
N LEU A 123 9.41 -30.61 3.78
CA LEU A 123 10.29 -29.50 3.34
C LEU A 123 9.88 -28.97 1.97
N GLU A 124 9.55 -29.84 1.02
CA GLU A 124 9.08 -29.46 -0.32
C GLU A 124 7.78 -28.66 -0.24
N SER A 125 6.80 -29.13 0.54
CA SER A 125 5.54 -28.42 0.76
C SER A 125 5.76 -27.03 1.37
N LYS A 126 6.61 -26.91 2.40
CA LYS A 126 6.94 -25.62 3.01
C LYS A 126 7.66 -24.70 2.01
N THR A 127 8.54 -25.25 1.18
CA THR A 127 9.26 -24.49 0.14
C THR A 127 8.29 -23.94 -0.90
N GLN A 128 7.29 -24.72 -1.32
CA GLN A 128 6.25 -24.25 -2.23
C GLN A 128 5.41 -23.11 -1.62
N GLU A 129 5.04 -23.22 -0.33
CA GLU A 129 4.33 -22.13 0.36
C GLU A 129 5.18 -20.85 0.44
N ILE A 130 6.49 -20.98 0.66
CA ILE A 130 7.42 -19.85 0.68
C ILE A 130 7.45 -19.14 -0.68
N VAL A 131 7.50 -19.89 -1.78
CA VAL A 131 7.45 -19.34 -3.15
C VAL A 131 6.13 -18.58 -3.37
N GLN A 132 5.00 -19.14 -2.96
CA GLN A 132 3.70 -18.45 -3.07
C GLN A 132 3.65 -17.14 -2.29
N LEU A 133 4.26 -17.09 -1.10
CA LEU A 133 4.37 -15.86 -0.32
C LEU A 133 5.26 -14.83 -1.02
N GLN A 134 6.38 -15.25 -1.63
CA GLN A 134 7.24 -14.36 -2.43
C GLN A 134 6.48 -13.74 -3.60
N GLU A 135 5.74 -14.55 -4.36
CA GLU A 135 4.92 -14.06 -5.48
C GLU A 135 3.85 -13.06 -5.03
N GLN A 136 3.17 -13.34 -3.91
CA GLN A 136 2.16 -12.42 -3.37
C GLN A 136 2.77 -11.09 -2.93
N VAL A 137 3.94 -11.10 -2.29
CA VAL A 137 4.59 -9.85 -1.87
C VAL A 137 5.05 -9.02 -3.07
N GLU A 138 5.63 -9.65 -4.10
CA GLU A 138 6.01 -8.90 -5.31
C GLU A 138 4.78 -8.34 -6.05
N LYS A 139 3.67 -9.09 -6.06
CA LYS A 139 2.39 -8.59 -6.58
C LYS A 139 1.92 -7.35 -5.80
N TYR A 140 1.85 -7.44 -4.48
CA TYR A 140 1.41 -6.31 -3.64
C TYR A 140 2.36 -5.12 -3.72
N ARG A 141 3.66 -5.35 -3.88
CA ARG A 141 4.64 -4.29 -4.11
C ARG A 141 4.34 -3.53 -5.41
N SER A 142 4.11 -4.25 -6.50
CA SER A 142 3.77 -3.67 -7.80
C SER A 142 2.45 -2.89 -7.73
N GLU A 143 1.42 -3.47 -7.12
CA GLU A 143 0.13 -2.81 -6.91
C GLU A 143 0.28 -1.52 -6.08
N ASN A 144 1.05 -1.55 -4.99
CA ASN A 144 1.32 -0.38 -4.17
C ASN A 144 2.08 0.71 -4.93
N GLN A 145 3.08 0.36 -5.75
CA GLN A 145 3.78 1.34 -6.59
C GLN A 145 2.85 2.01 -7.61
N ASN A 146 1.97 1.22 -8.24
CA ASN A 146 0.98 1.75 -9.17
C ASN A 146 -0.04 2.67 -8.48
N LEU A 147 -0.47 2.30 -7.27
CA LEU A 147 -1.35 3.12 -6.44
C LEU A 147 -0.68 4.44 -6.06
N ILE A 148 0.58 4.42 -5.62
CA ILE A 148 1.36 5.63 -5.29
C ILE A 148 1.43 6.56 -6.50
N SER A 149 1.74 6.03 -7.68
CA SER A 149 1.77 6.81 -8.93
C SER A 149 0.42 7.43 -9.25
N THR A 150 -0.66 6.64 -9.12
CA THR A 150 -2.03 7.10 -9.37
C THR A 150 -2.45 8.21 -8.42
N VAL A 151 -2.17 8.05 -7.13
CA VAL A 151 -2.45 9.07 -6.11
C VAL A 151 -1.66 10.35 -6.40
N SER A 152 -0.38 10.25 -6.74
CA SER A 152 0.44 11.42 -7.09
C SER A 152 -0.11 12.17 -8.32
N MET A 153 -0.56 11.45 -9.35
CA MET A 153 -1.22 12.08 -10.51
C MET A 153 -2.54 12.77 -10.13
N GLN A 154 -3.34 12.13 -9.28
CA GLN A 154 -4.60 12.72 -8.79
C GLN A 154 -4.36 13.96 -7.93
N GLU A 155 -3.34 13.95 -7.07
CA GLU A 155 -2.95 15.12 -6.27
C GLU A 155 -2.53 16.30 -7.16
N ALA A 156 -1.75 16.04 -8.22
CA ALA A 156 -1.39 17.05 -9.20
C ALA A 156 -2.61 17.60 -9.94
N GLU A 157 -3.52 16.72 -10.41
CA GLU A 157 -4.75 17.14 -11.08
C GLU A 157 -5.65 17.98 -10.15
N LEU A 158 -5.76 17.60 -8.87
CA LEU A 158 -6.54 18.37 -7.88
C LEU A 158 -5.92 19.75 -7.65
N SER A 159 -4.60 19.85 -7.54
CA SER A 159 -3.89 21.13 -7.42
C SER A 159 -4.16 22.02 -8.63
N ASP A 160 -4.07 21.48 -9.85
CA ASP A 160 -4.33 22.23 -11.08
C ASP A 160 -5.79 22.73 -11.16
N LYS A 161 -6.75 21.87 -10.80
CA LYS A 161 -8.17 22.27 -10.74
C LYS A 161 -8.42 23.35 -9.68
N GLN A 162 -7.74 23.29 -8.54
CA GLN A 162 -7.85 24.31 -7.50
C GLN A 162 -7.39 25.68 -8.01
N ILE A 163 -6.25 25.73 -8.70
CA ILE A 163 -5.73 26.96 -9.35
C ILE A 163 -6.72 27.49 -10.39
N GLN A 164 -7.31 26.61 -11.21
CA GLN A 164 -8.33 27.00 -12.19
C GLN A 164 -9.59 27.58 -11.53
N ILE A 165 -10.05 27.00 -10.42
CA ILE A 165 -11.21 27.50 -9.66
C ILE A 165 -10.91 28.89 -9.11
N GLU A 166 -9.74 29.09 -8.51
CA GLU A 166 -9.34 30.40 -7.97
C GLU A 166 -9.26 31.47 -9.05
N THR A 167 -8.66 31.13 -10.20
CA THR A 167 -8.56 32.04 -11.35
C THR A 167 -9.94 32.43 -11.86
N LYS A 168 -10.84 31.46 -12.07
CA LYS A 168 -12.21 31.73 -12.53
C LYS A 168 -13.01 32.52 -11.50
N THR A 169 -12.77 32.32 -10.22
CA THR A 169 -13.44 33.08 -9.15
C THR A 169 -13.01 34.55 -9.20
N GLN A 170 -11.73 34.84 -9.44
CA GLN A 170 -11.24 36.20 -9.64
C GLN A 170 -11.80 36.84 -10.92
N GLU A 171 -11.85 36.09 -12.02
CA GLU A 171 -12.45 36.55 -13.28
C GLU A 171 -13.94 36.89 -13.11
N LEU A 172 -14.70 36.05 -12.41
CA LEU A 172 -16.12 36.30 -12.11
C LEU A 172 -16.29 37.58 -11.29
N ALA A 173 -15.49 37.77 -10.24
CA ALA A 173 -15.55 38.99 -9.43
C ALA A 173 -15.25 40.26 -10.25
N LEU A 174 -14.29 40.19 -11.19
CA LEU A 174 -13.99 41.31 -12.09
C LEU A 174 -15.14 41.60 -13.05
N ILE A 175 -15.76 40.55 -13.62
CA ILE A 175 -16.92 40.70 -14.52
C ILE A 175 -18.10 41.30 -13.76
N GLU A 176 -18.38 40.83 -12.55
CA GLU A 176 -19.46 41.36 -11.71
C GLU A 176 -19.26 42.85 -11.41
N ALA A 177 -18.04 43.26 -11.04
CA ALA A 177 -17.70 44.67 -10.84
C ALA A 177 -17.91 45.50 -12.11
N ARG A 178 -17.50 44.99 -13.28
CA ARG A 178 -17.69 45.67 -14.56
C ARG A 178 -19.18 45.78 -14.95
N VAL A 179 -19.98 44.77 -14.66
CA VAL A 179 -21.43 44.80 -14.90
C VAL A 179 -22.08 45.84 -14.01
N GLN A 180 -21.73 45.91 -12.72
CA GLN A 180 -22.23 46.94 -11.82
C GLN A 180 -21.85 48.36 -12.29
N GLU A 181 -20.61 48.55 -12.73
CA GLU A 181 -20.16 49.82 -13.30
C GLU A 181 -20.97 50.21 -14.54
N LEU A 182 -21.14 49.29 -15.49
CA LEU A 182 -21.95 49.54 -16.70
C LEU A 182 -23.41 49.85 -16.36
N MET A 183 -23.99 49.19 -15.36
CA MET A 183 -25.35 49.48 -14.91
C MET A 183 -25.46 50.89 -14.32
N ILE A 184 -24.48 51.33 -13.53
CA ILE A 184 -24.43 52.68 -12.97
C ILE A 184 -24.28 53.71 -14.10
N GLN A 185 -23.33 53.50 -15.01
CA GLN A 185 -23.09 54.39 -16.16
C GLN A 185 -24.32 54.51 -17.06
N SER A 186 -25.01 53.38 -17.32
CA SER A 186 -26.24 53.35 -18.10
C SER A 186 -27.36 54.16 -17.41
N LYS A 187 -27.58 53.95 -16.11
CA LYS A 187 -28.56 54.73 -15.33
C LYS A 187 -28.26 56.23 -15.34
N MET A 188 -27.00 56.62 -15.17
CA MET A 188 -26.58 58.02 -15.21
C MET A 188 -26.84 58.63 -16.59
N THR A 189 -26.48 57.91 -17.66
CA THR A 189 -26.69 58.37 -19.03
C THR A 189 -28.18 58.52 -19.35
N GLU A 190 -29.02 57.58 -18.91
CA GLU A 190 -30.47 57.66 -19.07
C GLU A 190 -31.06 58.84 -18.27
N ALA A 191 -30.59 59.06 -17.04
CA ALA A 191 -30.98 60.20 -16.22
C ALA A 191 -30.63 61.54 -16.89
N ASP A 192 -29.43 61.66 -17.44
CA ASP A 192 -28.97 62.85 -18.17
C ASP A 192 -29.81 63.08 -19.43
N ALA A 193 -30.16 62.03 -20.17
CA ALA A 193 -31.03 62.14 -21.34
C ALA A 193 -32.44 62.64 -20.99
N TYR A 194 -33.05 62.12 -19.92
CA TYR A 194 -34.34 62.62 -19.44
C TYR A 194 -34.25 64.07 -18.97
N PHE A 195 -33.18 64.43 -18.26
CA PHE A 195 -32.97 65.79 -17.79
C PHE A 195 -32.80 66.79 -18.95
N ALA A 196 -31.97 66.47 -19.94
CA ALA A 196 -31.79 67.29 -21.14
C ALA A 196 -33.09 67.44 -21.93
N ARG A 197 -33.88 66.36 -22.05
CA ARG A 197 -35.21 66.42 -22.68
C ARG A 197 -36.17 67.31 -21.88
N ALA A 198 -36.16 67.22 -20.56
CA ALA A 198 -36.97 68.07 -19.69
C ALA A 198 -36.62 69.55 -19.86
N GLN A 199 -35.33 69.90 -19.92
CA GLN A 199 -34.86 71.27 -20.18
C GLN A 199 -35.37 71.81 -21.52
N ALA A 200 -35.30 71.00 -22.58
CA ALA A 200 -35.79 71.40 -23.90
C ALA A 200 -37.32 71.65 -23.90
N VAL A 201 -38.09 70.80 -23.19
CA VAL A 201 -39.55 70.95 -23.05
C VAL A 201 -39.90 72.17 -22.20
N GLU A 202 -39.18 72.41 -21.09
CA GLU A 202 -39.30 73.62 -20.26
C GLU A 202 -39.05 74.89 -21.09
N GLU A 203 -38.00 74.90 -21.91
CA GLU A 203 -37.68 76.03 -22.77
C GLU A 203 -38.79 76.27 -23.81
N ALA A 204 -39.32 75.21 -24.43
CA ALA A 204 -40.45 75.31 -25.36
C ALA A 204 -41.70 75.90 -24.69
N ALA A 205 -41.99 75.51 -23.45
CA ALA A 205 -43.07 76.10 -22.66
C ALA A 205 -42.83 77.59 -22.38
N ASN A 206 -41.59 77.96 -22.05
CA ASN A 206 -41.21 79.36 -21.80
C ASN A 206 -41.32 80.23 -23.06
N ARG A 207 -41.04 79.68 -24.24
CA ARG A 207 -41.21 80.34 -25.54
C ARG A 207 -42.70 80.54 -25.92
N THR A 208 -43.62 79.76 -25.35
CA THR A 208 -45.06 79.85 -25.62
C THR A 208 -45.69 81.03 -24.88
N LYS A 209 -45.92 82.16 -25.57
CA LYS A 209 -46.44 83.41 -24.95
C LYS A 209 -47.97 83.55 -24.96
N LEU A 210 -48.65 83.06 -25.99
CA LEU A 210 -50.06 83.39 -26.27
C LEU A 210 -51.05 82.23 -26.02
N ALA A 211 -50.59 81.12 -25.43
CA ALA A 211 -51.44 79.96 -25.12
C ALA A 211 -51.18 79.44 -23.70
N PRO A 212 -51.77 80.06 -22.66
CA PRO A 212 -51.47 79.75 -21.25
C PRO A 212 -51.78 78.29 -20.85
N ARG A 213 -52.86 77.71 -21.39
CA ARG A 213 -53.23 76.31 -21.12
C ARG A 213 -52.18 75.33 -21.66
N LYS A 214 -51.78 75.51 -22.93
CA LYS A 214 -50.73 74.69 -23.55
C LYS A 214 -49.39 74.86 -22.83
N LYS A 215 -49.04 76.08 -22.42
CA LYS A 215 -47.85 76.33 -21.60
C LYS A 215 -47.87 75.51 -20.31
N LYS A 216 -48.98 75.50 -19.56
CA LYS A 216 -49.11 74.71 -18.33
C LYS A 216 -49.00 73.21 -18.60
N GLU A 217 -49.57 72.71 -19.69
CA GLU A 217 -49.45 71.29 -20.10
C GLU A 217 -48.00 70.92 -20.43
N THR A 218 -47.29 71.75 -21.21
CA THR A 218 -45.88 71.52 -21.52
C THR A 218 -44.98 71.63 -20.29
N LEU A 219 -45.29 72.52 -19.33
CA LEU A 219 -44.58 72.56 -18.05
C LEU A 219 -44.82 71.31 -17.20
N LYS A 220 -46.03 70.75 -17.19
CA LYS A 220 -46.32 69.46 -16.54
C LYS A 220 -45.52 68.33 -17.17
N GLU A 221 -45.42 68.29 -18.50
CA GLU A 221 -44.60 67.31 -19.22
C GLU A 221 -43.11 67.42 -18.85
N ALA A 222 -42.57 68.64 -18.76
CA ALA A 222 -41.20 68.87 -18.29
C ALA A 222 -40.99 68.36 -16.86
N VAL A 223 -41.94 68.62 -15.95
CA VAL A 223 -41.88 68.12 -14.56
C VAL A 223 -41.86 66.60 -14.50
N GLU A 224 -42.68 65.90 -15.30
CA GLU A 224 -42.67 64.44 -15.33
C GLU A 224 -41.35 63.87 -15.86
N LEU A 225 -40.72 64.52 -16.84
CA LEU A 225 -39.39 64.13 -17.32
C LEU A 225 -38.30 64.39 -16.28
N TYR A 226 -38.35 65.52 -15.55
CA TYR A 226 -37.44 65.76 -14.43
C TYR A 226 -37.64 64.74 -13.29
N LYS A 227 -38.88 64.35 -12.97
CA LYS A 227 -39.16 63.29 -11.99
C LYS A 227 -38.53 61.95 -12.39
N LYS A 228 -38.58 61.61 -13.67
CA LYS A 228 -37.89 60.42 -14.21
C LYS A 228 -36.37 60.53 -14.06
N ALA A 229 -35.78 61.65 -14.45
CA ALA A 229 -34.34 61.90 -14.26
C ALA A 229 -33.92 61.81 -12.78
N LEU A 230 -34.73 62.38 -11.87
CA LEU A 230 -34.51 62.31 -10.43
C LEU A 230 -34.57 60.88 -9.90
N SER A 231 -35.57 60.10 -10.33
CA SER A 231 -35.72 58.69 -9.92
C SER A 231 -34.53 57.82 -10.34
N MET A 232 -33.75 58.27 -11.32
CA MET A 232 -32.54 57.62 -11.82
C MET A 232 -31.25 58.20 -11.21
N GLY A 233 -31.36 59.17 -10.29
CA GLY A 233 -30.23 59.70 -9.51
C GLY A 233 -29.75 61.10 -9.90
N LYS A 234 -30.40 61.80 -10.85
CA LYS A 234 -30.04 63.18 -11.22
C LYS A 234 -30.61 64.18 -10.21
N ASN A 235 -29.89 64.41 -9.12
CA ASN A 235 -30.35 65.27 -8.01
C ASN A 235 -30.67 66.71 -8.43
N GLU A 236 -29.99 67.26 -9.44
CA GLU A 236 -30.27 68.59 -10.02
C GLU A 236 -31.71 68.75 -10.52
N ALA A 237 -32.39 67.65 -10.85
CA ALA A 237 -33.79 67.66 -11.27
C ALA A 237 -34.75 68.10 -10.15
N GLN A 238 -34.38 67.90 -8.88
CA GLN A 238 -35.23 68.25 -7.74
C GLN A 238 -35.52 69.76 -7.67
N ASP A 239 -34.51 70.58 -7.90
CA ASP A 239 -34.64 72.04 -7.89
C ASP A 239 -35.57 72.50 -9.02
N LYS A 240 -35.42 71.90 -10.20
CA LYS A 240 -36.27 72.17 -11.36
C LYS A 240 -37.72 71.76 -11.15
N ILE A 241 -37.97 70.58 -10.58
CA ILE A 241 -39.32 70.14 -10.22
C ILE A 241 -39.96 71.16 -9.28
N THR A 242 -39.25 71.54 -8.22
CA THR A 242 -39.75 72.46 -7.19
C THR A 242 -40.03 73.85 -7.77
N GLU A 243 -39.20 74.33 -8.69
CA GLU A 243 -39.39 75.62 -9.38
C GLU A 243 -40.62 75.60 -10.31
N LEU A 244 -40.77 74.53 -11.09
CA LEU A 244 -41.82 74.42 -12.10
C LEU A 244 -43.20 74.12 -11.49
N GLU A 245 -43.27 73.33 -10.42
CA GLU A 245 -44.52 73.06 -9.70
C GLU A 245 -45.14 74.33 -9.11
N LYS A 246 -44.34 75.34 -8.76
CA LYS A 246 -44.83 76.66 -8.33
C LYS A 246 -45.43 77.50 -9.47
N LYS A 247 -45.10 77.20 -10.73
CA LYS A 247 -45.52 77.97 -11.92
C LYS A 247 -46.73 77.37 -12.64
N ILE A 248 -47.09 76.12 -12.32
CA ILE A 248 -48.22 75.37 -12.90
C ILE A 248 -49.51 75.72 -12.17
#